data_AF-B3SL95-F1
#
_entry.id   AF-B3SL95-F1
#
_cell.length_a   1.000
_cell.length_b   1.000
_cell.length_c   1.000
_cell.angle_alpha   90.00
_cell.angle_beta   90.00
_cell.angle_gamma   90.00
#
_symmetry.space_group_name_H-M   'P 1'
#
loop_
_entity.id
_entity.type
_entity.pdbx_description
1 polymer ?
#
loop_
_entity_poly.entity_id
_entity_poly.type
_entity_poly.pdbx_seq_one_letter_code
_entity_poly.pdbx_strand_id
1 'polypeptide(L)'
;SAKEEVLSNGEANVLNLDGTEWVELFVREMMNASDMKDAKARAARALEALEKSINARTGTEAMQNLQQENMMLKQQLEAIVQENSLLKRAVVTQQKRQRESEDQSQELQHLRQLVTQYQEQLRTLE
;
A
#
# COMPACT_ATOMS: atom_id res chain seq x y z
N SER A 1 28.47 30.36 11.24
CA SER A 1 27.42 31.39 11.33
C SER A 1 26.10 30.75 10.99
N ALA A 2 25.25 30.55 12.00
CA ALA A 2 24.12 31.43 12.33
C ALA A 2 22.91 31.02 11.48
N LYS A 3 21.96 30.20 11.95
CA LYS A 3 21.09 30.32 13.15
C LYS A 3 20.13 31.52 13.04
N GLU A 4 18.96 31.22 12.51
CA GLU A 4 17.63 31.86 12.64
C GLU A 4 16.69 30.66 12.42
N GLU A 5 15.98 30.03 13.35
CA GLU A 5 15.18 30.46 14.50
C GLU A 5 14.15 31.56 14.18
N VAL A 6 12.89 31.23 14.54
CA VAL A 6 11.65 32.03 14.57
C VAL A 6 10.74 31.66 13.38
N LEU A 7 9.71 30.84 13.59
CA LEU A 7 8.51 31.22 14.34
C LEU A 7 7.96 30.07 15.21
N SER A 8 8.15 30.25 16.51
CA SER A 8 7.22 29.83 17.55
C SER A 8 5.86 30.52 17.32
N ASN A 9 4.77 29.75 17.32
CA ASN A 9 3.53 30.10 18.04
C ASN A 9 2.45 29.03 17.83
N GLY A 10 2.09 28.32 18.92
CA GLY A 10 0.78 27.69 19.02
C GLY A 10 0.72 26.22 19.41
N GLU A 11 1.77 25.58 19.93
CA GLU A 11 1.60 24.29 20.60
C GLU A 11 0.91 24.51 21.95
N ALA A 12 -0.43 24.63 21.91
CA ALA A 12 -1.24 24.42 23.10
C ALA A 12 -0.87 23.05 23.64
N ASN A 13 -0.24 23.00 24.82
CA ASN A 13 0.18 21.78 25.52
C ASN A 13 -0.85 20.66 25.35
N VAL A 14 -0.64 19.77 24.37
CA VAL A 14 -1.57 18.67 24.10
C VAL A 14 -1.27 17.59 25.13
N LEU A 15 -2.12 17.51 26.15
CA LEU A 15 -1.98 16.52 27.21
C LEU A 15 -2.30 15.13 26.65
N ASN A 16 -1.29 14.27 26.60
CA ASN A 16 -1.45 12.89 26.16
C ASN A 16 -1.75 11.98 27.36
N LEU A 17 -2.92 12.20 27.95
CA LEU A 17 -3.42 11.46 29.11
C LEU A 17 -4.41 10.39 28.66
N ASP A 18 -4.45 9.26 29.37
CA ASP A 18 -5.48 8.25 29.21
C ASP A 18 -6.81 8.66 29.87
N GLY A 19 -7.86 7.87 29.67
CA GLY A 19 -9.20 8.19 30.17
C GLY A 19 -9.25 8.29 31.71
N THR A 20 -8.44 7.52 32.43
CA THR A 20 -8.42 7.51 33.90
C THR A 20 -7.72 8.76 34.42
N GLU A 21 -6.58 9.11 33.81
CA GLU A 21 -5.82 10.31 34.15
C GLU A 21 -6.62 11.59 33.86
N TRP A 22 -7.42 11.62 32.78
CA TRP A 22 -8.35 12.72 32.52
C TRP A 22 -9.42 12.85 33.60
N VAL A 23 -9.98 11.74 34.08
CA VAL A 23 -10.97 11.74 35.18
C VAL A 23 -10.34 12.26 36.47
N GLU A 24 -9.15 11.79 36.82
CA GLU A 24 -8.43 12.25 38.02
C GLU A 24 -8.11 13.75 37.96
N LEU A 25 -7.63 14.23 36.80
CA LEU A 25 -7.36 15.65 36.58
C LEU A 25 -8.63 16.49 36.72
N PHE A 26 -9.75 16.01 36.16
CA PHE A 26 -11.03 16.70 36.24
C PHE A 26 -11.54 16.81 37.67
N VAL A 27 -11.54 15.70 38.41
CA VAL A 27 -11.96 15.65 39.83
C VAL A 27 -11.07 16.57 40.67
N ARG A 28 -9.75 16.51 40.47
CA ARG A 28 -8.79 17.38 41.18
C ARG A 28 -9.04 18.85 40.90
N GLU A 29 -9.28 19.23 39.64
CA GLU A 29 -9.57 20.63 39.28
C GLU A 29 -10.87 21.13 39.91
N MET A 30 -11.94 20.32 39.93
CA MET A 30 -13.21 20.71 40.54
C MET A 30 -13.12 20.79 42.08
N MET A 31 -12.40 19.87 42.71
CA MET A 31 -12.22 19.85 44.17
C MET A 31 -11.44 21.07 44.67
N ASN A 32 -10.58 21.66 43.83
CA ASN A 32 -9.80 22.86 44.13
C ASN A 32 -10.50 24.17 43.71
N ALA A 33 -11.74 24.10 43.23
CA ALA A 33 -12.47 25.29 42.83
C ALA A 33 -12.89 26.13 44.04
N SER A 34 -12.72 27.45 43.94
CA SER A 34 -13.06 28.37 45.04
C SER A 34 -14.57 28.62 45.14
N ASP A 35 -15.28 28.54 44.01
CA ASP A 35 -16.72 28.66 43.92
C ASP A 35 -17.25 27.96 42.65
N MET A 36 -18.58 27.98 42.47
CA MET A 36 -19.24 27.36 41.32
C MET A 36 -18.84 28.00 39.97
N LYS A 37 -18.51 29.29 39.94
CA LYS A 37 -18.10 29.98 38.72
C LYS A 37 -16.68 29.55 38.32
N ASP A 38 -15.77 29.45 39.29
CA ASP A 38 -14.42 28.91 39.09
C ASP A 38 -14.48 27.44 38.63
N ALA A 39 -15.31 26.61 39.26
CA ALA A 39 -15.52 25.22 38.85
C ALA A 39 -15.97 25.12 37.38
N LYS A 40 -16.95 25.95 36.96
CA LYS A 40 -17.40 26.01 35.56
C LYS A 40 -16.30 26.45 34.61
N ALA A 41 -15.49 27.44 34.99
CA ALA A 41 -14.37 27.92 34.18
C ALA A 41 -13.26 26.87 34.04
N ARG A 42 -12.97 26.12 35.11
CA ARG A 42 -12.04 24.99 35.08
C ARG A 42 -12.58 23.84 34.23
N ALA A 43 -13.87 23.53 34.34
CA ALA A 43 -14.50 22.46 33.56
C ALA A 43 -14.44 22.77 32.07
N ALA A 44 -14.76 24.01 31.69
CA ALA A 44 -14.65 24.45 30.29
C ALA A 44 -13.22 24.30 29.75
N ARG A 45 -12.21 24.74 30.51
CA ARG A 45 -10.79 24.59 30.10
C ARG A 45 -10.36 23.12 30.00
N ALA A 46 -10.76 22.29 30.94
CA ALA A 46 -10.42 20.86 30.93
C ALA A 46 -11.06 20.13 29.74
N LEU A 47 -12.32 20.45 29.41
CA LEU A 47 -13.01 19.90 28.24
C LEU A 47 -12.39 20.38 26.92
N GLU A 48 -12.00 21.65 26.82
CA GLU A 48 -11.31 22.18 25.64
C GLU A 48 -9.94 21.48 25.44
N ALA A 49 -9.20 21.26 26.52
CA ALA A 49 -7.94 20.53 26.48
C ALA A 49 -8.14 19.05 26.07
N LEU A 50 -9.20 18.41 26.56
CA LEU A 50 -9.58 17.06 26.17
C LEU A 50 -9.93 16.99 24.68
N GLU A 51 -10.75 17.91 24.16
CA GLU A 51 -11.10 17.98 22.74
C GLU A 51 -9.87 18.13 21.85
N LYS A 52 -8.95 19.03 22.22
CA LYS A 52 -7.66 19.19 21.52
C LYS A 52 -6.83 17.90 21.54
N SER A 53 -6.78 17.20 22.67
CA SER A 53 -6.06 15.92 22.79
C SER A 53 -6.66 14.81 21.94
N ILE A 54 -7.99 14.74 21.86
CA ILE A 54 -8.70 13.75 21.04
C ILE A 54 -8.45 14.04 19.57
N ASN A 55 -8.63 15.29 19.12
CA ASN A 55 -8.43 15.67 17.72
C ASN A 55 -6.98 15.46 17.25
N ALA A 56 -6.00 15.74 18.12
CA ALA A 56 -4.59 15.49 17.80
C ALA A 56 -4.28 14.00 17.66
N ARG A 57 -4.81 13.16 18.56
CA ARG A 57 -4.63 11.70 18.50
C ARG A 57 -5.31 11.08 17.29
N THR A 58 -6.58 11.40 17.05
CA THR A 58 -7.32 10.88 15.90
C THR A 58 -6.67 11.30 14.58
N GLY A 59 -6.17 12.53 14.47
CA GLY A 59 -5.41 12.99 13.31
C GLY A 59 -4.11 12.21 13.10
N THR A 60 -3.38 11.93 14.18
CA THR A 60 -2.12 11.15 14.14
C THR A 60 -2.37 9.69 13.78
N GLU A 61 -3.35 9.05 14.41
CA GLU A 61 -3.74 7.66 14.12
C GLU A 61 -4.24 7.50 12.69
N ALA A 62 -5.07 8.43 12.19
CA ALA A 62 -5.53 8.42 10.81
C ALA A 62 -4.35 8.54 9.83
N MET A 63 -3.40 9.45 10.10
CA MET A 63 -2.19 9.59 9.29
C MET A 63 -1.35 8.32 9.28
N GLN A 64 -1.13 7.70 10.45
CA GLN A 64 -0.36 6.48 10.58
C GLN A 64 -1.02 5.31 9.83
N ASN A 65 -2.33 5.16 9.96
CA ASN A 65 -3.10 4.13 9.24
C ASN A 65 -3.00 4.32 7.73
N LEU A 66 -3.16 5.55 7.24
CA LEU A 66 -3.01 5.86 5.81
C LEU A 66 -1.59 5.58 5.30
N GLN A 67 -0.56 5.87 6.10
CA GLN A 67 0.83 5.56 5.74
C GLN A 67 1.08 4.05 5.64
N GLN A 68 0.55 3.27 6.59
CA GLN A 68 0.65 1.81 6.58
C GLN A 68 -0.07 1.21 5.37
N GLU A 69 -1.30 1.66 5.09
CA GLU A 69 -2.06 1.23 3.92
C GLU A 69 -1.34 1.58 2.62
N ASN A 70 -0.80 2.81 2.50
CA ASN A 70 -0.06 3.22 1.32
C ASN A 70 1.21 2.37 1.09
N MET A 71 1.91 2.01 2.17
CA MET A 71 3.07 1.13 2.10
C MET A 71 2.67 -0.27 1.62
N MET A 72 1.59 -0.84 2.18
CA MET A 72 1.08 -2.15 1.78
C MET A 72 0.65 -2.17 0.31
N LEU A 73 -0.08 -1.15 -0.16
CA LEU A 73 -0.51 -1.02 -1.54
C LEU A 73 0.68 -0.91 -2.50
N LYS A 74 1.74 -0.16 -2.13
CA LYS A 74 2.97 -0.07 -2.91
C LYS A 74 3.66 -1.43 -3.05
N GLN A 75 3.76 -2.18 -1.97
CA GLN A 75 4.35 -3.53 -1.98
C GLN A 75 3.57 -4.50 -2.87
N GLN A 76 2.23 -4.46 -2.78
CA GLN A 76 1.38 -5.28 -3.65
C GLN A 76 1.52 -4.90 -5.13
N LEU A 77 1.55 -3.60 -5.43
CA LEU A 77 1.76 -3.12 -6.79
C LEU A 77 3.10 -3.59 -7.36
N GLU A 78 4.17 -3.51 -6.57
CA GLU A 78 5.49 -3.98 -6.98
C GLU A 78 5.48 -5.50 -7.28
N ALA A 79 4.86 -6.30 -6.42
CA ALA A 79 4.70 -7.74 -6.65
C ALA A 79 3.95 -8.04 -7.97
N ILE A 80 2.84 -7.36 -8.23
CA ILE A 80 2.06 -7.51 -9.46
C ILE A 80 2.89 -7.10 -10.69
N VAL A 81 3.68 -6.03 -10.60
CA VAL A 81 4.56 -5.59 -11.69
C VAL A 81 5.63 -6.65 -11.99
N GLN A 82 6.22 -7.25 -10.95
CA GLN A 82 7.20 -8.33 -11.10
C GLN A 82 6.56 -9.56 -11.77
N GLU A 83 5.39 -9.99 -11.31
CA GLU A 83 4.64 -11.10 -11.92
C GLU A 83 4.28 -10.81 -13.37
N ASN A 84 3.82 -9.59 -13.68
CA ASN A 84 3.50 -9.19 -15.06
C ASN A 84 4.73 -9.28 -15.97
N SER A 85 5.91 -8.91 -15.46
CA SER A 85 7.17 -9.03 -16.21
C SER A 85 7.54 -10.49 -16.49
N LEU A 86 7.32 -11.38 -15.51
CA LEU A 86 7.56 -12.82 -15.65
C LEU A 86 6.61 -13.43 -16.69
N LEU A 87 5.33 -13.08 -16.62
CA LEU A 87 4.32 -13.52 -17.58
C LEU A 87 4.64 -13.06 -19.00
N LYS A 88 5.05 -11.80 -19.19
CA LYS A 88 5.49 -11.29 -20.50
C LYS A 88 6.65 -12.11 -21.08
N ARG A 89 7.66 -12.43 -20.26
CA ARG A 89 8.79 -13.27 -20.68
C ARG A 89 8.35 -14.69 -21.03
N ALA A 90 7.44 -15.26 -20.26
CA ALA A 90 6.89 -16.59 -20.52
C ALA A 90 6.11 -16.62 -21.85
N VAL A 91 5.30 -15.61 -22.12
CA VAL A 91 4.54 -15.47 -23.38
C VAL A 91 5.48 -15.38 -24.58
N VAL A 92 6.52 -14.55 -24.54
CA VAL A 92 7.51 -14.45 -25.63
C VAL A 92 8.20 -15.79 -25.87
N THR A 93 8.58 -16.49 -24.79
CA THR A 93 9.20 -17.82 -24.89
C THR A 93 8.24 -18.84 -25.52
N GLN A 94 6.96 -18.79 -25.14
CA GLN A 94 5.95 -19.68 -25.69
C GLN A 94 5.69 -19.40 -27.18
N GLN A 95 5.63 -18.13 -27.58
CA GLN A 95 5.49 -17.73 -28.98
C GLN A 95 6.66 -18.24 -29.84
N LYS A 96 7.89 -18.20 -29.32
CA LYS A 96 9.06 -18.75 -30.02
C LYS A 96 8.92 -20.26 -30.23
N ARG A 97 8.60 -21.02 -29.17
CA ARG A 97 8.39 -22.47 -29.27
C ARG A 97 7.26 -22.84 -30.23
N GLN A 98 6.19 -22.05 -30.23
CA GLN A 98 5.07 -22.27 -31.13
C GLN A 98 5.49 -22.11 -32.59
N ARG A 99 6.25 -21.06 -32.93
CA ARG A 99 6.79 -20.88 -34.29
C ARG A 99 7.71 -22.03 -34.71
N GLU A 100 8.63 -22.44 -33.83
CA GLU A 100 9.51 -23.59 -34.10
C GLU A 100 8.71 -24.88 -34.38
N SER A 101 7.62 -25.10 -33.64
CA SER A 101 6.73 -26.25 -33.88
C SER A 101 5.93 -26.13 -35.18
N GLU A 102 5.51 -24.92 -35.55
CA GLU A 102 4.80 -24.65 -36.81
C GLU A 102 5.74 -24.90 -38.00
N ASP A 103 6.99 -24.43 -37.93
CA ASP A 103 8.02 -24.63 -38.95
C ASP A 103 8.34 -26.13 -39.12
N GLN A 104 8.54 -26.86 -38.02
CA GLN A 104 8.77 -28.31 -38.05
C GLN A 104 7.60 -29.09 -38.65
N SER A 105 6.36 -28.65 -38.38
CA SER A 105 5.16 -29.26 -38.94
C SER A 105 5.10 -29.10 -40.45
N GLN A 106 5.45 -27.91 -40.97
CA GLN A 106 5.52 -27.65 -42.41
C GLN A 106 6.59 -28.50 -43.09
N GLU A 107 7.81 -28.56 -42.52
CA GLU A 107 8.89 -29.38 -43.05
C GLU A 107 8.51 -30.87 -43.10
N LEU A 108 7.87 -31.37 -42.03
CA LEU A 108 7.39 -32.75 -41.97
C LEU A 108 6.32 -33.04 -43.03
N GLN A 109 5.42 -32.09 -43.29
CA GLN A 109 4.43 -32.22 -44.37
C GLN A 109 5.11 -32.27 -45.75
N HIS A 110 6.11 -31.42 -45.99
CA HIS A 110 6.88 -31.44 -47.23
C HIS A 110 7.63 -32.76 -47.43
N LEU A 111 8.30 -33.27 -46.40
CA LEU A 111 8.99 -34.56 -46.46
C LEU A 111 8.03 -35.71 -46.73
N ARG A 112 6.83 -35.71 -46.13
CA ARG A 112 5.79 -36.72 -46.42
C ARG A 112 5.39 -36.70 -47.89
N GLN A 113 5.17 -35.53 -48.48
CA GLN A 113 4.83 -35.40 -49.90
C GLN A 113 5.95 -35.94 -50.79
N LEU A 114 7.21 -35.61 -50.48
CA LEU A 114 8.37 -36.10 -51.23
C LEU A 114 8.51 -37.62 -51.15
N VAL A 115 8.29 -38.21 -49.97
CA VAL A 115 8.27 -39.67 -49.80
C VAL A 115 7.19 -40.31 -50.66
N THR A 116 5.97 -39.75 -50.68
CA THR A 116 4.88 -40.24 -51.54
C THR A 116 5.27 -40.18 -53.01
N GLN A 117 5.89 -39.08 -53.47
CA GLN A 117 6.37 -38.96 -54.86
C GLN A 117 7.42 -40.02 -55.21
N TYR A 118 8.40 -40.27 -54.35
CA TYR A 118 9.40 -41.31 -54.60
C TYR A 118 8.80 -42.72 -54.60
N GLN A 119 7.83 -42.99 -53.73
CA GLN A 119 7.10 -44.26 -53.73
C GLN A 119 6.32 -44.48 -55.04
N GLU A 120 5.70 -43.42 -55.58
CA GLU A 120 5.02 -43.49 -56.88
C GLU A 120 5.99 -43.73 -58.04
N GLN A 121 7.16 -43.06 -58.04
CA GLN A 121 8.19 -43.28 -59.07
C GLN A 121 8.71 -44.72 -59.07
N LEU A 122 8.96 -45.30 -57.90
CA LEU A 122 9.37 -46.71 -57.80
C LEU A 122 8.32 -47.65 -58.39
N ARG A 123 7.03 -47.44 -58.10
CA ARG A 123 5.93 -48.23 -58.69
C ARG A 123 5.87 -48.16 -60.21
N THR A 124 6.27 -47.03 -60.81
CA THR A 124 6.29 -46.90 -62.29
C THR A 124 7.50 -47.58 -62.93
N LEU A 125 8.51 -47.94 -62.14
CA LEU A 125 9.73 -48.63 -62.60
C LEU A 125 9.69 -50.14 -62.37
N GLU A 126 8.75 -50.63 -61.55
CA GLU A 126 8.41 -52.05 -61.36
C GLU A 126 7.47 -52.57 -62.46
#